data_AF-J3KJD0-F1
#
_entry.id   AF-J3KJD0-F1
#
_cell.length_a   1.000
_cell.length_b   1.000
_cell.length_c   1.000
_cell.angle_alpha   90.00
_cell.angle_beta   90.00
_cell.angle_gamma   90.00
#
_symmetry.space_group_name_H-M   'P 1'
#
loop_
_entity.id
_entity.type
_entity.pdbx_description
1 polymer ?
#
loop_
_entity_poly.entity_id
_entity_poly.type
_entity_poly.pdbx_seq_one_letter_code
_entity_poly.pdbx_strand_id
1 'polypeptide(L)'
;MNCPSRTDNPSDNPGWNQSPPLLTADLTTRKDLNGMANMRVRKGKGTGPNGTELNPGQDIPSKSPDEDEPGAHSAGKDAHGSTVGEREVGLEEDVDNRRISSSSWPNFHGYSGGAGSGNLGKFGPRELIHRLVKTLRKFGQFIGPGFLIAVAYIDPGNYATDVAAGASTKYSLLFIIFMSNVIAVFLQSLCIKLGSVTGLNLAENCKAHLPKWLNILLYVLSEAAIIATDIAEVVGSAISLNLLFNIPLVAGCAITLVDVMVILIFYKPHGTMRALRAFEFFVMALVFGVVGCFCVQLSLIKESSVGEIFKGYLPSEAIVKDNGLYLSCGILGATVMPHSIFLGSGVVQSRLREYDINRGYIDPSVQYGNTYEDKYRPTVHAIRGCLKYSVLELVLSLFTFALFVNSSILIVAGASLSGSEASDADLFGIHRLLSETISPAAGTVFAIALLLSGISAGIVCTIAGQMVSEGMLNWSVAPWLRRLITRSISIIPSVIIAAAVGKEGLNAALTASQVVLSAMLPFVSAPLIYFTSRSRYMTVEAGLMTGNSNPEGQEVKGVSMKNNWLVTILGVLIWIAITVLNIALLVLVGMGKA
;
A
#
# COMPACT_ATOMS: atom_id res chain seq x y z
N MET A 1 51.53 -4.35 -24.52
CA MET A 1 52.21 -5.20 -25.52
C MET A 1 51.30 -6.37 -25.83
N ASN A 2 50.83 -6.44 -27.07
CA ASN A 2 50.06 -7.57 -27.60
C ASN A 2 50.95 -8.83 -27.66
N CYS A 3 50.45 -9.95 -27.15
CA CYS A 3 50.86 -11.28 -27.58
C CYS A 3 49.59 -12.13 -27.73
N PRO A 4 49.33 -12.73 -28.91
CA PRO A 4 48.19 -13.61 -29.10
C PRO A 4 48.48 -14.98 -28.48
N SER A 5 47.51 -15.53 -27.75
CA SER A 5 47.55 -16.91 -27.27
C SER A 5 47.56 -17.88 -28.45
N ARG A 6 48.60 -18.71 -28.51
CA ARG A 6 48.81 -19.81 -29.46
C ARG A 6 47.62 -20.79 -29.44
N THR A 7 47.17 -21.24 -30.60
CA THR A 7 46.08 -22.21 -30.79
C THR A 7 46.60 -23.59 -31.17
N ASP A 8 47.65 -24.07 -30.49
CA ASP A 8 48.25 -25.37 -30.80
C ASP A 8 47.52 -26.48 -30.03
N ASN A 9 47.18 -27.57 -30.75
CA ASN A 9 46.45 -28.72 -30.25
C ASN A 9 47.25 -29.46 -29.15
N PRO A 10 46.65 -29.88 -28.02
CA PRO A 10 47.39 -30.50 -26.92
C PRO A 10 47.80 -31.96 -27.16
N SER A 11 47.55 -32.53 -28.34
CA SER A 11 47.75 -33.97 -28.62
C SER A 11 49.21 -34.37 -28.82
N ASP A 12 50.11 -33.43 -29.11
CA ASP A 12 51.48 -33.75 -29.55
C ASP A 12 52.57 -33.48 -28.50
N ASN A 13 52.22 -33.02 -27.29
CA ASN A 13 53.20 -32.75 -26.22
C ASN A 13 52.62 -33.06 -24.82
N PRO A 14 52.89 -34.24 -24.23
CA PRO A 14 52.29 -34.67 -22.96
C PRO A 14 52.80 -33.91 -21.70
N GLY A 15 53.67 -32.91 -21.87
CA GLY A 15 54.22 -32.09 -20.77
C GLY A 15 53.53 -30.75 -20.50
N TRP A 16 52.46 -30.41 -21.24
CA TRP A 16 51.80 -29.09 -21.17
C TRP A 16 50.52 -29.09 -20.32
N ASN A 17 50.40 -30.03 -19.37
CA ASN A 17 49.31 -30.08 -18.41
C ASN A 17 49.52 -29.02 -17.31
N GLN A 18 48.97 -27.82 -17.51
CA GLN A 18 48.89 -26.78 -16.46
C GLN A 18 47.60 -26.91 -15.64
N SER A 19 47.39 -28.07 -15.02
CA SER A 19 46.47 -28.20 -13.88
C SER A 19 47.29 -27.98 -12.60
N PRO A 20 46.90 -27.06 -11.69
CA PRO A 20 47.67 -26.80 -10.49
C PRO A 20 47.56 -27.97 -9.48
N PRO A 21 48.62 -28.26 -8.70
CA PRO A 21 48.63 -29.40 -7.78
C PRO A 21 47.74 -29.20 -6.55
N LEU A 22 47.23 -30.33 -6.06
CA LEU A 22 46.48 -30.50 -4.81
C LEU A 22 47.36 -30.18 -3.59
N LEU A 23 47.38 -28.92 -3.15
CA LEU A 23 47.63 -28.42 -1.78
C LEU A 23 48.18 -26.99 -1.84
N THR A 24 47.28 -26.01 -1.92
CA THR A 24 47.55 -24.69 -1.32
C THR A 24 46.27 -24.15 -0.73
N ALA A 25 46.28 -23.98 0.59
CA ALA A 25 45.22 -23.38 1.36
C ALA A 25 45.29 -21.85 1.22
N ASP A 26 44.09 -21.26 1.22
CA ASP A 26 43.79 -19.85 1.48
C ASP A 26 44.27 -18.79 0.47
N LEU A 27 43.32 -18.24 -0.28
CA LEU A 27 42.98 -16.81 -0.23
C LEU A 27 41.78 -16.51 -1.16
N THR A 28 40.64 -16.32 -0.53
CA THR A 28 39.58 -15.32 -0.83
C THR A 28 38.88 -15.30 -2.19
N THR A 29 37.54 -15.36 -2.10
CA THR A 29 36.53 -14.76 -3.00
C THR A 29 36.33 -15.36 -4.40
N ARG A 30 35.35 -16.27 -4.50
CA ARG A 30 34.13 -16.15 -5.35
C ARG A 30 33.57 -17.54 -5.69
N LYS A 31 32.82 -18.10 -4.75
CA LYS A 31 31.89 -19.20 -5.02
C LYS A 31 30.48 -18.65 -4.94
N ASP A 32 30.10 -17.78 -5.90
CA ASP A 32 28.69 -17.43 -6.09
C ASP A 32 28.36 -16.76 -7.44
N LEU A 33 28.78 -17.38 -8.55
CA LEU A 33 28.26 -16.99 -9.86
C LEU A 33 27.82 -18.23 -10.64
N ASN A 34 26.60 -18.66 -10.32
CA ASN A 34 25.81 -19.60 -11.12
C ASN A 34 25.65 -19.08 -12.56
N GLY A 35 26.49 -19.56 -13.48
CA GLY A 35 26.08 -19.82 -14.87
C GLY A 35 25.81 -18.64 -15.81
N MET A 36 26.21 -17.40 -15.52
CA MET A 36 25.86 -16.25 -16.39
C MET A 36 26.90 -15.84 -17.46
N ALA A 37 28.02 -16.55 -17.62
CA ALA A 37 29.09 -16.07 -18.51
C ALA A 37 28.97 -16.46 -20.00
N ASN A 38 28.09 -17.40 -20.39
CA ASN A 38 28.07 -17.91 -21.77
C ASN A 38 26.95 -17.39 -22.69
N MET A 39 26.19 -16.37 -22.27
CA MET A 39 25.07 -15.83 -23.07
C MET A 39 25.37 -14.54 -23.82
N ARG A 40 26.65 -14.19 -24.07
CA ARG A 40 27.05 -12.97 -24.81
C ARG A 40 27.64 -13.18 -26.20
N VAL A 41 27.83 -14.42 -26.65
CA VAL A 41 28.49 -14.70 -27.96
C VAL A 41 27.49 -15.11 -29.06
N ARG A 42 26.17 -14.99 -28.82
CA ARG A 42 25.13 -15.33 -29.81
C ARG A 42 24.23 -14.17 -30.22
N LYS A 43 24.77 -12.96 -30.28
CA LYS A 43 24.14 -11.80 -30.96
C LYS A 43 25.16 -11.15 -31.89
N GLY A 44 25.21 -11.63 -33.13
CA GLY A 44 26.02 -11.00 -34.16
C GLY A 44 26.35 -11.94 -35.31
N LYS A 45 25.38 -12.18 -36.20
CA LYS A 45 25.59 -12.29 -37.66
C LYS A 45 24.23 -12.50 -38.33
N GLY A 46 23.83 -11.51 -39.12
CA GLY A 46 22.74 -11.63 -40.09
C GLY A 46 23.19 -12.47 -41.27
N THR A 47 22.24 -13.19 -41.86
CA THR A 47 22.43 -13.96 -43.09
C THR A 47 21.33 -13.56 -44.07
N GLY A 48 21.74 -12.90 -45.15
CA GLY A 48 21.03 -12.90 -46.43
C GLY A 48 21.27 -14.22 -47.17
N PRO A 49 20.54 -14.47 -48.27
CA PRO A 49 20.25 -15.80 -48.78
C PRO A 49 21.31 -16.29 -49.77
N ASN A 50 21.77 -17.53 -49.61
CA ASN A 50 22.15 -18.48 -50.66
C ASN A 50 23.00 -19.61 -50.06
N GLY A 51 22.67 -20.86 -50.40
CA GLY A 51 23.66 -21.95 -50.46
C GLY A 51 23.45 -23.13 -49.52
N THR A 52 22.56 -24.03 -49.94
CA THR A 52 22.77 -25.50 -50.04
C THR A 52 23.20 -26.29 -48.81
N GLU A 53 22.26 -27.11 -48.30
CA GLU A 53 22.50 -28.27 -47.44
C GLU A 53 23.21 -29.41 -48.19
N LEU A 54 24.08 -30.15 -47.49
CA LEU A 54 24.50 -31.52 -47.82
C LEU A 54 24.96 -32.25 -46.52
N ASN A 55 24.20 -33.27 -46.11
CA ASN A 55 24.63 -34.44 -45.32
C ASN A 55 25.53 -35.35 -46.20
N PRO A 56 26.35 -36.33 -45.71
CA PRO A 56 25.97 -37.38 -44.74
C PRO A 56 27.10 -38.06 -43.89
N GLY A 57 26.74 -39.01 -43.00
CA GLY A 57 27.38 -40.35 -42.96
C GLY A 57 28.33 -40.74 -41.79
N GLN A 58 27.81 -41.62 -40.91
CA GLN A 58 28.38 -42.89 -40.38
C GLN A 58 29.84 -43.03 -39.86
N ASP A 59 30.02 -43.60 -38.66
CA ASP A 59 30.57 -44.97 -38.45
C ASP A 59 30.74 -45.39 -36.95
N ILE A 60 30.59 -46.70 -36.69
CA ILE A 60 30.82 -47.46 -35.42
C ILE A 60 32.14 -48.28 -35.60
N PRO A 61 32.82 -48.81 -34.54
CA PRO A 61 32.62 -50.25 -34.21
C PRO A 61 32.87 -50.75 -32.74
N SER A 62 32.13 -51.83 -32.39
CA SER A 62 32.49 -53.11 -31.70
C SER A 62 32.87 -53.23 -30.19
N LYS A 63 32.15 -54.08 -29.42
CA LYS A 63 32.39 -55.54 -29.17
C LYS A 63 31.31 -56.20 -28.25
N SER A 64 31.07 -57.51 -28.46
CA SER A 64 30.02 -58.46 -27.95
C SER A 64 30.62 -59.50 -26.95
N PRO A 65 29.99 -60.67 -26.55
CA PRO A 65 28.65 -61.28 -26.85
C PRO A 65 27.92 -62.04 -25.67
N ASP A 66 26.72 -62.58 -25.96
CA ASP A 66 26.18 -63.96 -25.65
C ASP A 66 24.64 -63.97 -25.38
N GLU A 67 23.81 -64.53 -26.31
CA GLU A 67 22.99 -65.80 -26.25
C GLU A 67 21.68 -65.66 -25.41
N ASP A 68 20.44 -66.06 -25.76
CA ASP A 68 19.80 -67.00 -26.69
C ASP A 68 18.29 -66.63 -26.89
N GLU A 69 17.66 -67.12 -27.98
CA GLU A 69 16.21 -67.09 -28.34
C GLU A 69 15.52 -68.46 -27.98
N PRO A 70 14.27 -68.88 -28.36
CA PRO A 70 13.18 -68.28 -29.20
C PRO A 70 11.68 -68.54 -28.78
N GLY A 71 10.75 -67.88 -29.52
CA GLY A 71 9.49 -68.47 -30.09
C GLY A 71 8.14 -68.21 -29.38
N ALA A 72 6.93 -68.22 -29.98
CA ALA A 72 6.40 -68.18 -31.36
C ALA A 72 4.82 -68.20 -31.33
N HIS A 73 4.16 -67.86 -32.46
CA HIS A 73 2.75 -68.18 -32.88
C HIS A 73 1.53 -67.45 -32.24
N SER A 74 0.36 -67.20 -32.87
CA SER A 74 -0.16 -67.16 -34.26
C SER A 74 -1.68 -66.81 -34.25
N ALA A 75 -2.20 -66.16 -35.32
CA ALA A 75 -3.54 -66.26 -35.98
C ALA A 75 -4.86 -66.15 -35.14
N GLY A 76 -6.02 -65.63 -35.58
CA GLY A 76 -6.57 -65.11 -36.86
C GLY A 76 -8.13 -65.24 -36.86
N LYS A 77 -8.83 -64.44 -37.70
CA LYS A 77 -10.22 -64.62 -38.25
C LYS A 77 -11.44 -64.40 -37.32
N ASP A 78 -12.66 -63.99 -37.73
CA ASP A 78 -13.30 -63.46 -38.95
C ASP A 78 -14.73 -62.94 -38.61
N ALA A 79 -15.23 -61.97 -39.40
CA ALA A 79 -16.61 -61.73 -39.92
C ALA A 79 -17.90 -61.45 -39.08
N HIS A 80 -18.48 -60.27 -39.39
CA HIS A 80 -19.89 -59.89 -39.73
C HIS A 80 -21.13 -60.31 -38.89
N GLY A 81 -22.00 -59.31 -38.63
CA GLY A 81 -23.45 -59.48 -38.39
C GLY A 81 -24.14 -58.24 -37.79
N SER A 82 -25.08 -57.64 -38.52
CA SER A 82 -25.79 -56.38 -38.21
C SER A 82 -27.08 -56.55 -37.40
N THR A 83 -27.36 -55.56 -36.53
CA THR A 83 -28.66 -54.97 -36.11
C THR A 83 -29.81 -55.85 -35.58
N VAL A 84 -30.30 -55.55 -34.37
CA VAL A 84 -31.63 -54.93 -34.07
C VAL A 84 -31.84 -54.84 -32.54
N GLY A 85 -32.29 -53.67 -32.07
CA GLY A 85 -33.45 -53.52 -31.17
C GLY A 85 -33.36 -53.82 -29.67
N GLU A 86 -33.48 -52.74 -28.90
CA GLU A 86 -34.18 -52.58 -27.61
C GLU A 86 -33.47 -52.86 -26.27
N ARG A 87 -33.78 -51.92 -25.37
CA ARG A 87 -33.26 -51.65 -24.02
C ARG A 87 -33.60 -52.78 -23.04
N GLU A 88 -32.70 -53.03 -22.10
CA GLU A 88 -32.96 -52.79 -20.67
C GLU A 88 -31.70 -52.90 -19.78
N VAL A 89 -31.62 -51.93 -18.85
CA VAL A 89 -30.98 -51.92 -17.52
C VAL A 89 -29.51 -52.40 -17.38
N GLY A 90 -28.61 -51.42 -17.16
CA GLY A 90 -27.25 -51.62 -16.69
C GLY A 90 -27.02 -50.90 -15.35
N LEU A 91 -26.48 -51.68 -14.41
CA LEU A 91 -26.14 -51.36 -13.02
C LEU A 91 -25.04 -50.27 -12.92
N GLU A 92 -25.20 -49.39 -11.93
CA GLU A 92 -24.17 -48.47 -11.43
C GLU A 92 -23.22 -49.20 -10.47
N GLU A 93 -21.91 -48.97 -10.63
CA GLU A 93 -20.93 -49.14 -9.56
C GLU A 93 -20.04 -47.88 -9.47
N ASP A 94 -20.05 -47.31 -8.26
CA ASP A 94 -19.35 -46.15 -7.75
C ASP A 94 -17.83 -46.37 -7.61
N VAL A 95 -17.02 -45.36 -7.99
CA VAL A 95 -15.83 -44.93 -7.21
C VAL A 95 -15.62 -43.42 -7.33
N ASP A 96 -16.16 -42.71 -6.34
CA ASP A 96 -15.63 -41.56 -5.58
C ASP A 96 -14.76 -40.48 -6.26
N ASN A 97 -15.34 -39.28 -6.45
CA ASN A 97 -14.62 -38.04 -6.79
C ASN A 97 -15.04 -36.90 -5.84
N ARG A 98 -14.25 -36.65 -4.79
CA ARG A 98 -14.44 -35.53 -3.86
C ARG A 98 -14.02 -34.21 -4.51
N ARG A 99 -15.00 -33.44 -4.97
CA ARG A 99 -14.86 -32.03 -5.34
C ARG A 99 -14.53 -31.17 -4.11
N ILE A 100 -13.40 -30.47 -4.17
CA ILE A 100 -13.11 -29.30 -3.33
C ILE A 100 -14.08 -28.19 -3.73
N SER A 101 -14.87 -27.69 -2.77
CA SER A 101 -15.84 -26.62 -3.01
C SER A 101 -15.15 -25.28 -3.28
N SER A 102 -15.10 -24.88 -4.54
CA SER A 102 -14.79 -23.51 -4.93
C SER A 102 -15.99 -22.62 -4.64
N SER A 103 -15.82 -21.60 -3.81
CA SER A 103 -16.83 -20.57 -3.58
C SER A 103 -17.14 -19.82 -4.89
N SER A 104 -18.31 -20.08 -5.45
CA SER A 104 -18.77 -19.54 -6.74
C SER A 104 -18.97 -18.01 -6.66
N TRP A 105 -18.21 -17.27 -7.46
CA TRP A 105 -18.46 -15.86 -7.73
C TRP A 105 -19.68 -15.71 -8.67
N PRO A 106 -20.59 -14.75 -8.46
CA PRO A 106 -21.68 -14.51 -9.42
C PRO A 106 -21.14 -13.85 -10.69
N ASN A 107 -21.49 -14.41 -11.86
CA ASN A 107 -21.19 -13.85 -13.19
C ASN A 107 -21.43 -12.32 -13.25
N PHE A 108 -20.37 -11.57 -13.53
CA PHE A 108 -20.43 -10.13 -13.78
C PHE A 108 -20.63 -9.91 -15.29
N HIS A 109 -21.86 -9.62 -15.72
CA HIS A 109 -22.11 -9.07 -17.05
C HIS A 109 -21.60 -7.62 -17.10
N GLY A 110 -20.74 -7.34 -18.09
CA GLY A 110 -20.33 -5.99 -18.43
C GLY A 110 -21.51 -5.19 -18.97
N TYR A 111 -21.69 -3.97 -18.46
CA TYR A 111 -22.52 -2.96 -19.09
C TYR A 111 -21.85 -2.54 -20.40
N SER A 112 -22.26 -3.14 -21.51
CA SER A 112 -22.07 -2.56 -22.84
C SER A 112 -23.11 -1.45 -23.01
N GLY A 113 -22.65 -0.24 -23.33
CA GLY A 113 -23.51 0.89 -23.60
C GLY A 113 -24.30 0.66 -24.89
N GLY A 114 -25.54 0.22 -24.75
CA GLY A 114 -26.57 0.31 -25.77
C GLY A 114 -27.71 1.16 -25.22
N ALA A 115 -27.98 2.29 -25.86
CA ALA A 115 -29.16 3.11 -25.60
C ALA A 115 -30.42 2.32 -25.99
N GLY A 116 -30.91 1.49 -25.08
CA GLY A 116 -32.20 0.83 -25.16
C GLY A 116 -33.18 1.54 -24.22
N SER A 117 -34.12 2.29 -24.81
CA SER A 117 -35.32 2.78 -24.12
C SER A 117 -36.05 1.59 -23.50
N GLY A 118 -35.90 1.41 -22.19
CA GLY A 118 -36.46 0.30 -21.44
C GLY A 118 -37.34 0.82 -20.30
N ASN A 119 -38.63 0.57 -20.43
CA ASN A 119 -39.72 0.88 -19.51
C ASN A 119 -39.31 1.00 -18.02
N LEU A 120 -39.61 2.16 -17.45
CA LEU A 120 -39.59 2.44 -16.01
C LEU A 120 -40.80 1.75 -15.33
N GLY A 121 -40.87 0.43 -15.44
CA GLY A 121 -41.90 -0.40 -14.82
C GLY A 121 -41.63 -0.62 -13.33
N LYS A 122 -42.60 -0.27 -12.50
CA LYS A 122 -42.67 -0.45 -11.04
C LYS A 122 -41.94 -1.71 -10.53
N PHE A 123 -40.77 -1.53 -9.90
CA PHE A 123 -40.08 -2.61 -9.19
C PHE A 123 -40.68 -2.80 -7.80
N GLY A 124 -40.99 -4.05 -7.43
CA GLY A 124 -41.46 -4.38 -6.08
C GLY A 124 -40.35 -4.18 -5.02
N PRO A 125 -40.69 -3.80 -3.77
CA PRO A 125 -39.70 -3.50 -2.72
C PRO A 125 -38.77 -4.68 -2.41
N ARG A 126 -39.21 -5.93 -2.58
CA ARG A 126 -38.39 -7.13 -2.38
C ARG A 126 -37.27 -7.28 -3.42
N GLU A 127 -37.51 -6.92 -4.68
CA GLU A 127 -36.51 -6.97 -5.75
C GLU A 127 -35.48 -5.85 -5.59
N LEU A 128 -35.92 -4.67 -5.11
CA LEU A 128 -35.02 -3.57 -4.73
C LEU A 128 -34.09 -3.99 -3.58
N ILE A 129 -34.63 -4.61 -2.53
CA ILE A 129 -33.86 -5.12 -1.39
C ILE A 129 -32.87 -6.20 -1.84
N HIS A 130 -33.28 -7.15 -2.69
CA HIS A 130 -32.37 -8.18 -3.21
C HIS A 130 -31.22 -7.58 -4.03
N ARG A 131 -31.49 -6.58 -4.88
CA ARG A 131 -30.46 -5.86 -5.63
C ARG A 131 -29.54 -5.05 -4.73
N LEU A 132 -30.09 -4.40 -3.69
CA LEU A 132 -29.31 -3.69 -2.68
C LEU A 132 -28.39 -4.65 -1.91
N VAL A 133 -28.90 -5.77 -1.41
CA VAL A 133 -28.11 -6.79 -0.71
C VAL A 133 -27.02 -7.37 -1.62
N LYS A 134 -27.32 -7.65 -2.89
CA LYS A 134 -26.32 -8.13 -3.86
C LYS A 134 -25.24 -7.07 -4.14
N THR A 135 -25.62 -5.79 -4.18
CA THR A 135 -24.69 -4.67 -4.40
C THR A 135 -23.84 -4.42 -3.16
N LEU A 136 -24.41 -4.46 -1.97
CA LEU A 136 -23.72 -4.36 -0.68
C LEU A 136 -22.75 -5.53 -0.46
N ARG A 137 -23.16 -6.77 -0.79
CA ARG A 137 -22.29 -7.94 -0.71
C ARG A 137 -21.11 -7.84 -1.67
N LYS A 138 -21.32 -7.30 -2.87
CA LYS A 138 -20.24 -7.02 -3.83
C LYS A 138 -19.31 -5.93 -3.32
N PHE A 139 -19.85 -4.84 -2.79
CA PHE A 139 -19.08 -3.76 -2.19
C PHE A 139 -18.25 -4.25 -1.00
N GLY A 140 -18.84 -5.12 -0.15
CA GLY A 140 -18.19 -5.74 1.01
C GLY A 140 -16.95 -6.57 0.68
N GLN A 141 -16.80 -7.05 -0.55
CA GLN A 141 -15.58 -7.77 -0.99
C GLN A 141 -14.41 -6.81 -1.31
N PHE A 142 -14.72 -5.53 -1.56
CA PHE A 142 -13.74 -4.48 -1.85
C PHE A 142 -13.39 -3.64 -0.62
N ILE A 143 -14.08 -3.83 0.50
CA ILE A 143 -13.76 -3.20 1.79
C ILE A 143 -12.39 -3.70 2.28
N GLY A 144 -11.54 -2.79 2.71
CA GLY A 144 -10.23 -3.07 3.30
C GLY A 144 -9.19 -1.99 2.97
N PRO A 145 -8.87 -1.76 1.67
CA PRO A 145 -7.86 -0.78 1.27
C PRO A 145 -8.12 0.64 1.78
N GLY A 146 -9.35 1.13 1.69
CA GLY A 146 -9.77 2.45 2.15
C GLY A 146 -9.72 2.59 3.66
N PHE A 147 -10.05 1.53 4.40
CA PHE A 147 -9.86 1.50 5.86
C PHE A 147 -8.37 1.54 6.24
N LEU A 148 -7.53 0.78 5.55
CA LEU A 148 -6.08 0.79 5.80
C LEU A 148 -5.47 2.17 5.51
N ILE A 149 -5.98 2.88 4.49
CA ILE A 149 -5.59 4.26 4.21
C ILE A 149 -6.13 5.19 5.30
N ALA A 150 -7.40 5.07 5.69
CA ALA A 150 -8.03 5.92 6.70
C ALA A 150 -7.33 5.86 8.07
N VAL A 151 -6.74 4.73 8.44
CA VAL A 151 -5.95 4.56 9.67
C VAL A 151 -4.80 5.54 9.79
N ALA A 152 -4.14 5.86 8.66
CA ALA A 152 -3.07 6.85 8.66
C ALA A 152 -3.57 8.23 9.16
N TYR A 153 -4.84 8.54 8.93
CA TYR A 153 -5.45 9.83 9.27
C TYR A 153 -6.04 9.88 10.68
N ILE A 154 -5.83 8.83 11.49
CA ILE A 154 -6.31 8.69 12.87
C ILE A 154 -5.13 8.39 13.80
N ASP A 155 -3.93 8.85 13.46
CA ASP A 155 -2.70 8.63 14.23
C ASP A 155 -2.57 9.62 15.41
N PRO A 156 -1.66 9.37 16.38
CA PRO A 156 -1.44 10.29 17.49
C PRO A 156 -0.96 11.69 17.07
N GLY A 157 -0.36 11.83 15.88
CA GLY A 157 0.02 13.13 15.32
C GLY A 157 -1.20 14.03 15.09
N ASN A 158 -2.25 13.48 14.48
CA ASN A 158 -3.53 14.18 14.31
C ASN A 158 -4.17 14.56 15.65
N TYR A 159 -4.07 13.71 16.67
CA TYR A 159 -4.61 14.03 18.00
C TYR A 159 -3.96 15.29 18.57
N ALA A 160 -2.64 15.41 18.50
CA ALA A 160 -1.94 16.57 19.05
C ALA A 160 -2.37 17.88 18.39
N THR A 161 -2.48 17.89 17.05
CA THR A 161 -2.90 19.08 16.31
C THR A 161 -4.36 19.42 16.55
N ASP A 162 -5.24 18.43 16.64
CA ASP A 162 -6.68 18.64 16.83
C ASP A 162 -7.00 19.08 18.27
N VAL A 163 -6.29 18.54 19.26
CA VAL A 163 -6.39 18.99 20.66
C VAL A 163 -5.92 20.43 20.81
N ALA A 164 -4.76 20.77 20.25
CA ALA A 164 -4.24 22.14 20.28
C ALA A 164 -5.18 23.13 19.58
N ALA A 165 -5.74 22.73 18.43
CA ALA A 165 -6.70 23.53 17.68
C ALA A 165 -8.01 23.76 18.44
N GLY A 166 -8.55 22.72 19.07
CA GLY A 166 -9.77 22.78 19.88
C GLY A 166 -9.59 23.64 21.12
N ALA A 167 -8.47 23.49 21.82
CA ALA A 167 -8.13 24.29 23.00
C ALA A 167 -8.04 25.79 22.67
N SER A 168 -7.37 26.15 21.56
CA SER A 168 -7.12 27.55 21.21
C SER A 168 -8.31 28.24 20.55
N THR A 169 -9.08 27.54 19.71
CA THR A 169 -10.09 28.17 18.84
C THR A 169 -11.51 27.62 19.02
N LYS A 170 -11.72 26.78 20.03
CA LYS A 170 -12.96 26.05 20.32
C LYS A 170 -13.38 25.20 19.12
N TYR A 171 -14.31 25.69 18.28
CA TYR A 171 -14.86 24.97 17.12
C TYR A 171 -14.48 25.57 15.76
N SER A 172 -13.74 26.69 15.76
CA SER A 172 -13.53 27.50 14.55
C SER A 172 -12.67 26.82 13.48
N LEU A 173 -11.81 25.88 13.89
CA LEU A 173 -10.91 25.12 13.01
C LEU A 173 -11.52 23.82 12.47
N LEU A 174 -12.78 23.48 12.80
CA LEU A 174 -13.51 22.34 12.20
C LEU A 174 -13.59 22.45 10.67
N PHE A 175 -13.77 23.67 10.14
CA PHE A 175 -13.72 23.91 8.70
C PHE A 175 -12.38 23.49 8.07
N ILE A 176 -11.26 23.69 8.77
CA ILE A 176 -9.94 23.31 8.26
C ILE A 176 -9.76 21.80 8.28
N ILE A 177 -10.21 21.10 9.33
CA ILE A 177 -10.23 19.62 9.35
C ILE A 177 -11.04 19.09 8.16
N PHE A 178 -12.23 19.66 7.92
CA PHE A 178 -13.07 19.26 6.78
C PHE A 178 -12.38 19.49 5.43
N MET A 179 -11.84 20.69 5.20
CA MET A 179 -11.15 21.02 3.95
C MET A 179 -9.89 20.18 3.75
N SER A 180 -9.14 19.94 4.82
CA SER A 180 -7.97 19.06 4.81
C SER A 180 -8.34 17.63 4.42
N ASN A 181 -9.45 17.10 4.96
CA ASN A 181 -9.97 15.79 4.57
C ASN A 181 -10.44 15.74 3.10
N VAL A 182 -11.05 16.81 2.58
CA VAL A 182 -11.40 16.90 1.15
C VAL A 182 -10.14 16.83 0.27
N ILE A 183 -9.08 17.54 0.66
CA ILE A 183 -7.78 17.50 -0.02
C ILE A 183 -7.18 16.09 0.07
N ALA A 184 -7.22 15.45 1.24
CA ALA A 184 -6.74 14.09 1.45
C ALA A 184 -7.47 13.09 0.54
N VAL A 185 -8.80 13.13 0.50
CA VAL A 185 -9.62 12.28 -0.39
C VAL A 185 -9.25 12.50 -1.85
N PHE A 186 -9.04 13.75 -2.27
CA PHE A 186 -8.64 14.07 -3.63
C PHE A 186 -7.26 13.46 -3.98
N LEU A 187 -6.24 13.70 -3.15
CA LEU A 187 -4.89 13.18 -3.38
C LEU A 187 -4.86 11.66 -3.31
N GLN A 188 -5.55 11.04 -2.36
CA GLN A 188 -5.65 9.58 -2.25
C GLN A 188 -6.39 8.96 -3.43
N SER A 189 -7.40 9.63 -3.98
CA SER A 189 -8.08 9.18 -5.20
C SER A 189 -7.11 9.17 -6.40
N LEU A 190 -6.20 10.16 -6.47
CA LEU A 190 -5.13 10.15 -7.48
C LEU A 190 -4.13 9.01 -7.25
N CYS A 191 -3.80 8.69 -5.99
CA CYS A 191 -2.92 7.58 -5.64
C CYS A 191 -3.50 6.24 -6.09
N ILE A 192 -4.76 5.98 -5.73
CA ILE A 192 -5.49 4.79 -6.15
C ILE A 192 -5.53 4.69 -7.67
N LYS A 193 -5.78 5.80 -8.36
CA LYS A 193 -5.81 5.83 -9.83
C LYS A 193 -4.44 5.53 -10.43
N LEU A 194 -3.37 6.13 -9.91
CA LEU A 194 -1.99 5.88 -10.35
C LEU A 194 -1.64 4.40 -10.19
N GLY A 195 -1.86 3.84 -8.99
CA GLY A 195 -1.59 2.45 -8.68
C GLY A 195 -2.40 1.47 -9.52
N SER A 196 -3.66 1.81 -9.78
CA SER A 196 -4.57 1.00 -10.60
C SER A 196 -4.20 1.01 -12.08
N VAL A 197 -3.82 2.17 -12.63
CA VAL A 197 -3.55 2.33 -14.06
C VAL A 197 -2.15 1.84 -14.43
N THR A 198 -1.14 2.16 -13.61
CA THR A 198 0.26 1.84 -13.93
C THR A 198 0.67 0.44 -13.49
N GLY A 199 -0.04 -0.17 -12.54
CA GLY A 199 0.40 -1.41 -11.88
C GLY A 199 1.58 -1.23 -10.93
N LEU A 200 2.04 0.02 -10.74
CA LEU A 200 3.19 0.39 -9.94
C LEU A 200 2.77 1.34 -8.83
N ASN A 201 3.37 1.20 -7.65
CA ASN A 201 3.16 2.17 -6.58
C ASN A 201 3.88 3.49 -6.94
N LEU A 202 3.64 4.55 -6.19
CA LEU A 202 4.24 5.87 -6.47
C LEU A 202 5.77 5.82 -6.39
N ALA A 203 6.34 5.09 -5.43
CA ALA A 203 7.78 4.95 -5.25
C ALA A 203 8.46 4.27 -6.46
N GLU A 204 7.85 3.23 -7.00
CA GLU A 204 8.31 2.53 -8.21
C GLU A 204 8.17 3.39 -9.46
N ASN A 205 7.08 4.16 -9.57
CA ASN A 205 6.91 5.13 -10.65
C ASN A 205 8.00 6.20 -10.60
N CYS A 206 8.37 6.67 -9.41
CA CYS A 206 9.48 7.60 -9.23
C CYS A 206 10.79 7.00 -9.73
N LYS A 207 11.12 5.78 -9.31
CA LYS A 207 12.34 5.10 -9.75
C LYS A 207 12.39 4.85 -11.25
N ALA A 208 11.27 4.44 -11.85
CA ALA A 208 11.20 4.07 -13.26
C ALA A 208 11.35 5.29 -14.19
N HIS A 209 10.88 6.46 -13.77
CA HIS A 209 10.72 7.61 -14.68
C HIS A 209 11.51 8.86 -14.28
N LEU A 210 12.02 8.97 -13.06
CA LEU A 210 12.80 10.12 -12.60
C LEU A 210 14.32 9.84 -12.67
N PRO A 211 15.15 10.88 -12.83
CA PRO A 211 16.60 10.71 -12.77
C PRO A 211 17.04 10.25 -11.38
N LYS A 212 18.13 9.48 -11.32
CA LYS A 212 18.62 8.82 -10.08
C LYS A 212 18.82 9.80 -8.92
N TRP A 213 19.31 11.01 -9.18
CA TRP A 213 19.54 12.02 -8.13
C TRP A 213 18.23 12.47 -7.48
N LEU A 214 17.17 12.67 -8.27
CA LEU A 214 15.86 13.09 -7.77
C LEU A 214 15.17 11.94 -7.03
N ASN A 215 15.31 10.70 -7.51
CA ASN A 215 14.80 9.53 -6.82
C ASN A 215 15.46 9.34 -5.44
N ILE A 216 16.78 9.54 -5.32
CA ILE A 216 17.48 9.47 -4.04
C ILE A 216 17.04 10.62 -3.10
N LEU A 217 16.89 11.84 -3.62
CA LEU A 217 16.39 12.96 -2.84
C LEU A 217 14.99 12.65 -2.28
N LEU A 218 14.06 12.22 -3.15
CA LEU A 218 12.70 11.85 -2.75
C LEU A 218 12.69 10.68 -1.75
N TYR A 219 13.61 9.72 -1.89
CA TYR A 219 13.78 8.63 -0.93
C TYR A 219 14.14 9.16 0.46
N VAL A 220 15.15 10.03 0.56
CA VAL A 220 15.58 10.61 1.84
C VAL A 220 14.45 11.42 2.48
N LEU A 221 13.74 12.25 1.71
CA LEU A 221 12.60 13.02 2.21
C LEU A 221 11.46 12.12 2.68
N SER A 222 11.21 11.02 1.96
CA SER A 222 10.16 10.06 2.31
C SER A 222 10.49 9.26 3.57
N GLU A 223 11.73 8.77 3.72
CA GLU A 223 12.17 8.10 4.95
C GLU A 223 12.17 9.08 6.14
N ALA A 224 12.55 10.35 5.94
CA ALA A 224 12.45 11.36 6.98
C ALA A 224 10.99 11.56 7.44
N ALA A 225 10.03 11.59 6.50
CA ALA A 225 8.61 11.66 6.84
C ALA A 225 8.12 10.41 7.58
N ILE A 226 8.58 9.21 7.19
CA ILE A 226 8.28 7.95 7.88
C ILE A 226 8.81 7.97 9.32
N ILE A 227 10.07 8.40 9.51
CA ILE A 227 10.68 8.50 10.85
C ILE A 227 9.93 9.53 11.71
N ALA A 228 9.55 10.68 11.15
CA ALA A 228 8.78 11.69 11.88
C ALA A 228 7.39 11.16 12.31
N THR A 229 6.69 10.41 11.45
CA THR A 229 5.46 9.70 11.85
C THR A 229 5.72 8.67 12.94
N ASP A 230 6.79 7.89 12.82
CA ASP A 230 7.14 6.88 13.81
C ASP A 230 7.47 7.50 15.18
N ILE A 231 8.07 8.69 15.22
CA ILE A 231 8.23 9.47 16.46
C ILE A 231 6.86 9.80 17.06
N ALA A 232 5.91 10.29 16.25
CA ALA A 232 4.57 10.62 16.75
C ALA A 232 3.86 9.39 17.35
N GLU A 233 4.03 8.23 16.71
CA GLU A 233 3.50 6.96 17.17
C GLU A 233 4.14 6.49 18.49
N VAL A 234 5.48 6.51 18.58
CA VAL A 234 6.21 6.15 19.80
C VAL A 234 5.77 7.04 20.96
N VAL A 235 5.70 8.34 20.71
CA VAL A 235 5.30 9.33 21.72
C VAL A 235 3.86 9.10 22.16
N GLY A 236 2.91 8.98 21.24
CA GLY A 236 1.50 8.73 21.55
C GLY A 236 1.27 7.43 22.32
N SER A 237 1.94 6.35 21.91
CA SER A 237 1.89 5.07 22.62
C SER A 237 2.55 5.15 24.01
N ALA A 238 3.67 5.85 24.16
CA ALA A 238 4.30 6.05 25.47
C ALA A 238 3.43 6.89 26.42
N ILE A 239 2.78 7.94 25.90
CA ILE A 239 1.83 8.77 26.66
C ILE A 239 0.64 7.93 27.10
N SER A 240 0.01 7.18 26.19
CA SER A 240 -1.13 6.32 26.56
C SER A 240 -0.79 5.26 27.60
N LEU A 241 0.40 4.63 27.52
CA LEU A 241 0.89 3.68 28.54
C LEU A 241 1.12 4.36 29.89
N ASN A 242 1.63 5.59 29.89
CA ASN A 242 1.76 6.39 31.11
C ASN A 242 0.40 6.69 31.73
N LEU A 243 -0.59 7.05 30.92
CA LEU A 243 -1.94 7.38 31.38
C LEU A 243 -2.72 6.15 31.89
N LEU A 244 -2.55 4.97 31.26
CA LEU A 244 -3.28 3.74 31.62
C LEU A 244 -2.68 3.00 32.82
N PHE A 245 -1.36 2.87 32.84
CA PHE A 245 -0.66 1.98 33.77
C PHE A 245 0.32 2.72 34.70
N ASN A 246 0.39 4.05 34.62
CA ASN A 246 1.38 4.87 35.35
C ASN A 246 2.83 4.47 35.06
N ILE A 247 3.11 3.92 33.87
CA ILE A 247 4.46 3.52 33.46
C ILE A 247 5.28 4.78 33.13
N PRO A 248 6.54 4.92 33.62
CA PRO A 248 7.39 6.06 33.27
C PRO A 248 7.58 6.22 31.75
N LEU A 249 7.62 7.45 31.23
CA LEU A 249 7.69 7.72 29.78
C LEU A 249 8.84 7.02 29.06
N VAL A 250 10.01 6.97 29.71
CA VAL A 250 11.20 6.28 29.18
C VAL A 250 10.92 4.77 29.01
N ALA A 251 10.29 4.15 30.01
CA ALA A 251 9.90 2.75 29.93
C ALA A 251 8.77 2.53 28.92
N GLY A 252 7.81 3.47 28.81
CA GLY A 252 6.79 3.47 27.78
C GLY A 252 7.38 3.44 26.38
N CYS A 253 8.35 4.33 26.08
CA CYS A 253 9.07 4.34 24.81
C CYS A 253 9.87 3.06 24.55
N ALA A 254 10.37 2.38 25.59
CA ALA A 254 11.06 1.10 25.43
C ALA A 254 10.08 -0.05 25.15
N ILE A 255 8.90 -0.06 25.80
CA ILE A 255 7.87 -1.08 25.60
C ILE A 255 7.33 -1.05 24.16
N THR A 256 7.32 0.11 23.52
CA THR A 256 6.88 0.24 22.12
C THR A 256 7.86 -0.37 21.10
N LEU A 257 9.03 -0.89 21.52
CA LEU A 257 9.83 -1.82 20.69
C LEU A 257 9.19 -3.20 20.60
N VAL A 258 8.53 -3.63 21.69
CA VAL A 258 7.92 -4.95 21.79
C VAL A 258 6.62 -5.00 20.98
N ASP A 259 5.84 -3.90 20.96
CA ASP A 259 4.61 -3.81 20.15
C ASP A 259 4.88 -4.13 18.66
N VAL A 260 6.01 -3.63 18.17
CA VAL A 260 6.47 -3.78 16.80
C VAL A 260 6.76 -5.24 16.51
N MET A 261 7.50 -5.91 17.39
CA MET A 261 7.84 -7.33 17.23
C MET A 261 6.57 -8.19 17.20
N VAL A 262 5.58 -7.89 18.04
CA VAL A 262 4.31 -8.60 18.07
C VAL A 262 3.54 -8.39 16.76
N ILE A 263 3.40 -7.16 16.29
CA ILE A 263 2.72 -6.84 15.02
C ILE A 263 3.38 -7.54 13.83
N LEU A 264 4.72 -7.56 13.78
CA LEU A 264 5.48 -8.15 12.68
C LEU A 264 5.41 -9.68 12.62
N ILE A 265 5.23 -10.35 13.76
CA ILE A 265 4.97 -11.80 13.78
C ILE A 265 3.65 -12.13 13.05
N PHE A 266 2.66 -11.23 13.13
CA PHE A 266 1.38 -11.40 12.45
C PHE A 266 1.39 -10.88 11.00
N TYR A 267 2.27 -9.93 10.64
CA TYR A 267 2.36 -9.40 9.28
C TYR A 267 3.20 -10.30 8.35
N LYS A 268 2.54 -11.01 7.44
CA LYS A 268 3.19 -11.78 6.36
C LYS A 268 3.02 -11.06 5.01
N PRO A 269 4.08 -10.41 4.47
CA PRO A 269 4.01 -9.60 3.24
C PRO A 269 3.63 -10.39 1.98
N HIS A 270 4.06 -11.66 1.91
CA HIS A 270 3.75 -12.58 0.82
C HIS A 270 2.59 -13.53 1.17
N GLY A 271 1.65 -13.05 1.98
CA GLY A 271 0.51 -13.82 2.43
C GLY A 271 -0.51 -14.11 1.33
N THR A 272 -1.27 -15.19 1.49
CA THR A 272 -2.48 -15.43 0.70
C THR A 272 -3.50 -14.30 0.91
N MET A 273 -4.43 -14.10 -0.02
CA MET A 273 -5.52 -13.10 0.13
C MET A 273 -6.30 -13.23 1.44
N ARG A 274 -6.35 -14.44 2.03
CA ARG A 274 -6.95 -14.67 3.35
C ARG A 274 -6.18 -13.97 4.47
N ALA A 275 -4.84 -14.00 4.41
CA ALA A 275 -4.00 -13.32 5.39
C ALA A 275 -4.12 -11.80 5.27
N LEU A 276 -4.13 -11.28 4.04
CA LEU A 276 -4.37 -9.84 3.78
C LEU A 276 -5.73 -9.39 4.31
N ARG A 277 -6.81 -10.14 4.05
CA ARG A 277 -8.14 -9.82 4.58
C ARG A 277 -8.22 -9.93 6.09
N ALA A 278 -7.62 -10.97 6.70
CA ALA A 278 -7.57 -11.09 8.15
C ALA A 278 -6.84 -9.90 8.80
N PHE A 279 -5.76 -9.44 8.17
CA PHE A 279 -5.04 -8.25 8.57
C PHE A 279 -5.88 -6.97 8.41
N GLU A 280 -6.58 -6.78 7.29
CA GLU A 280 -7.52 -5.67 7.11
C GLU A 280 -8.64 -5.70 8.17
N PHE A 281 -9.18 -6.87 8.51
CA PHE A 281 -10.17 -7.01 9.59
C PHE A 281 -9.62 -6.63 10.96
N PHE A 282 -8.38 -7.02 11.25
CA PHE A 282 -7.70 -6.62 12.47
C PHE A 282 -7.55 -5.09 12.55
N VAL A 283 -7.08 -4.45 11.48
CA VAL A 283 -6.95 -2.99 11.40
C VAL A 283 -8.32 -2.30 11.49
N MET A 284 -9.35 -2.82 10.82
CA MET A 284 -10.72 -2.31 10.94
C MET A 284 -11.22 -2.38 12.39
N ALA A 285 -10.94 -3.46 13.12
CA ALA A 285 -11.31 -3.59 14.53
C ALA A 285 -10.65 -2.51 15.41
N LEU A 286 -9.38 -2.17 15.15
CA LEU A 286 -8.70 -1.06 15.84
C LEU A 286 -9.40 0.28 15.57
N VAL A 287 -9.72 0.57 14.30
CA VAL A 287 -10.45 1.81 13.92
C VAL A 287 -11.81 1.89 14.58
N PHE A 288 -12.59 0.80 14.55
CA PHE A 288 -13.89 0.76 15.23
C PHE A 288 -13.76 0.92 16.74
N GLY A 289 -12.68 0.41 17.35
CA GLY A 289 -12.35 0.66 18.75
C GLY A 289 -12.16 2.16 19.02
N VAL A 290 -11.32 2.84 18.24
CA VAL A 290 -11.09 4.30 18.37
C VAL A 290 -12.38 5.09 18.19
N VAL A 291 -13.15 4.79 17.15
CA VAL A 291 -14.44 5.46 16.87
C VAL A 291 -15.43 5.23 18.00
N GLY A 292 -15.53 4.00 18.51
CA GLY A 292 -16.37 3.66 19.65
C GLY A 292 -15.99 4.44 20.90
N CYS A 293 -14.70 4.59 21.18
CA CYS A 293 -14.19 5.41 22.28
C CYS A 293 -14.64 6.87 22.17
N PHE A 294 -14.51 7.50 20.99
CA PHE A 294 -14.95 8.88 20.78
C PHE A 294 -16.47 9.04 20.75
N CYS A 295 -17.23 8.05 20.27
CA CYS A 295 -18.68 8.05 20.41
C CYS A 295 -19.09 8.10 21.89
N VAL A 296 -18.44 7.31 22.74
CA VAL A 296 -18.69 7.33 24.19
C VAL A 296 -18.32 8.69 24.78
N GLN A 297 -17.16 9.25 24.45
CA GLN A 297 -16.74 10.56 24.95
C GLN A 297 -17.69 11.68 24.55
N LEU A 298 -18.07 11.75 23.27
CA LEU A 298 -19.03 12.74 22.78
C LEU A 298 -20.39 12.61 23.46
N SER A 299 -20.85 11.39 23.74
CA SER A 299 -22.11 11.16 24.46
C SER A 299 -22.08 11.64 25.91
N LEU A 300 -20.90 11.80 26.50
CA LEU A 300 -20.74 12.28 27.88
C LEU A 300 -20.69 13.82 27.96
N ILE A 301 -20.40 14.51 26.86
CA ILE A 301 -20.39 15.97 26.80
C ILE A 301 -21.83 16.48 26.67
N LYS A 302 -22.35 17.12 27.73
CA LYS A 302 -23.75 17.57 27.82
C LYS A 302 -23.97 19.05 27.47
N GLU A 303 -22.92 19.88 27.48
CA GLU A 303 -23.06 21.35 27.42
C GLU A 303 -22.84 21.98 26.03
N SER A 304 -22.46 21.20 25.01
CA SER A 304 -22.19 21.75 23.68
C SER A 304 -23.46 21.84 22.82
N SER A 305 -23.87 23.06 22.45
CA SER A 305 -24.93 23.29 21.48
C SER A 305 -24.53 22.75 20.10
N VAL A 306 -25.31 21.81 19.56
CA VAL A 306 -25.11 21.20 18.23
C VAL A 306 -24.99 22.27 17.15
N GLY A 307 -25.75 23.38 17.27
CA GLY A 307 -25.69 24.50 16.33
C GLY A 307 -24.34 25.21 16.29
N GLU A 308 -23.63 25.33 17.41
CA GLU A 308 -22.29 25.93 17.45
C GLU A 308 -21.25 25.05 16.75
N ILE A 309 -21.35 23.73 16.93
CA ILE A 309 -20.45 22.75 16.30
C ILE A 309 -20.63 22.80 14.77
N PHE A 310 -21.87 22.77 14.28
CA PHE A 310 -22.14 22.88 12.84
C PHE A 310 -21.72 24.24 12.28
N LYS A 311 -21.83 25.32 13.06
CA LYS A 311 -21.33 26.63 12.68
C LYS A 311 -19.80 26.66 12.56
N GLY A 312 -19.08 25.82 13.31
CA GLY A 312 -17.62 25.65 13.19
C GLY A 312 -17.16 25.06 11.84
N TYR A 313 -18.03 24.36 11.12
CA TYR A 313 -17.77 23.91 9.75
C TYR A 313 -17.96 25.01 8.70
N LEU A 314 -18.34 26.23 9.09
CA LEU A 314 -18.37 27.38 8.20
C LEU A 314 -17.04 28.13 8.27
N PRO A 315 -16.58 28.73 7.16
CA PRO A 315 -15.36 29.53 7.15
C PRO A 315 -15.48 30.69 8.14
N SER A 316 -14.46 30.88 8.98
CA SER A 316 -14.40 31.92 9.99
C SER A 316 -13.11 32.73 9.88
N GLU A 317 -13.13 34.00 10.30
CA GLU A 317 -11.94 34.86 10.29
C GLU A 317 -10.85 34.38 11.26
N ALA A 318 -11.21 33.53 12.24
CA ALA A 318 -10.29 32.95 13.22
C ALA A 318 -9.25 32.00 12.58
N ILE A 319 -9.46 31.58 11.33
CA ILE A 319 -8.49 30.78 10.56
C ILE A 319 -7.23 31.61 10.24
N VAL A 320 -7.41 32.92 9.99
CA VAL A 320 -6.34 33.80 9.51
C VAL A 320 -5.81 34.72 10.61
N LYS A 321 -6.60 34.98 11.65
CA LYS A 321 -6.19 35.80 12.81
C LYS A 321 -5.40 34.96 13.83
N ASP A 322 -4.46 35.62 14.53
CA ASP A 322 -3.64 35.05 15.61
C ASP A 322 -2.82 33.80 15.23
N ASN A 323 -2.73 32.81 16.13
CA ASN A 323 -2.04 31.53 15.92
C ASN A 323 -2.84 30.54 15.03
N GLY A 324 -4.00 30.97 14.51
CA GLY A 324 -4.89 30.15 13.69
C GLY A 324 -4.26 29.65 12.39
N LEU A 325 -3.38 30.45 11.77
CA LEU A 325 -2.68 30.04 10.55
C LEU A 325 -1.68 28.90 10.83
N TYR A 326 -0.95 28.98 11.94
CA TYR A 326 -0.03 27.93 12.38
C TYR A 326 -0.78 26.63 12.66
N LEU A 327 -1.85 26.69 13.45
CA LEU A 327 -2.71 25.54 13.75
C LEU A 327 -3.36 24.96 12.49
N SER A 328 -3.81 25.81 11.56
CA SER A 328 -4.38 25.37 10.28
C SER A 328 -3.37 24.64 9.41
N CYS A 329 -2.13 25.14 9.35
CA CYS A 329 -1.04 24.46 8.65
C CYS A 329 -0.63 23.15 9.33
N GLY A 330 -0.67 23.11 10.66
CA GLY A 330 -0.46 21.91 11.47
C GLY A 330 -1.49 20.83 11.16
N ILE A 331 -2.79 21.17 11.20
CA ILE A 331 -3.89 20.27 10.84
C ILE A 331 -3.71 19.74 9.41
N LEU A 332 -3.40 20.62 8.45
CA LEU A 332 -3.20 20.20 7.05
C LEU A 332 -2.04 19.21 6.93
N GLY A 333 -0.91 19.46 7.60
CA GLY A 333 0.27 18.61 7.59
C GLY A 333 0.05 17.26 8.26
N ALA A 334 -0.62 17.25 9.42
CA ALA A 334 -0.96 16.04 10.16
C ALA A 334 -2.00 15.18 9.41
N THR A 335 -2.98 15.82 8.75
CA THR A 335 -3.98 15.09 7.96
C THR A 335 -3.34 14.52 6.70
N VAL A 336 -2.70 15.35 5.86
CA VAL A 336 -2.19 14.90 4.57
C VAL A 336 -0.78 14.34 4.73
N MET A 337 -0.70 13.11 5.22
CA MET A 337 0.59 12.48 5.49
C MET A 337 1.31 12.01 4.21
N PRO A 338 2.61 12.31 4.03
CA PRO A 338 3.36 11.88 2.84
C PRO A 338 3.44 10.36 2.67
N HIS A 339 3.61 9.61 3.76
CA HIS A 339 3.74 8.15 3.70
C HIS A 339 2.41 7.47 3.28
N SER A 340 1.26 8.07 3.61
CA SER A 340 -0.05 7.52 3.24
C SER A 340 -0.32 7.64 1.73
N ILE A 341 0.31 8.60 1.04
CA ILE A 341 0.25 8.73 -0.43
C ILE A 341 0.90 7.51 -1.10
N PHE A 342 2.05 7.05 -0.60
CA PHE A 342 2.69 5.83 -1.10
C PHE A 342 1.83 4.60 -0.82
N LEU A 343 1.31 4.48 0.40
CA LEU A 343 0.41 3.40 0.79
C LEU A 343 -0.83 3.32 -0.12
N GLY A 344 -1.53 4.42 -0.33
CA GLY A 344 -2.76 4.46 -1.12
C GLY A 344 -2.57 4.04 -2.58
N SER A 345 -1.37 4.26 -3.13
CA SER A 345 -1.02 3.79 -4.46
C SER A 345 -0.72 2.28 -4.55
N GLY A 346 -0.26 1.65 -3.47
CA GLY A 346 0.14 0.24 -3.46
C GLY A 346 -0.96 -0.72 -3.02
N VAL A 347 -1.75 -0.36 -2.00
CA VAL A 347 -2.70 -1.30 -1.35
C VAL A 347 -3.80 -1.79 -2.31
N VAL A 348 -4.24 -0.94 -3.24
CA VAL A 348 -5.30 -1.28 -4.20
C VAL A 348 -4.87 -2.36 -5.21
N GLN A 349 -3.57 -2.53 -5.46
CA GLN A 349 -3.05 -3.45 -6.48
C GLN A 349 -3.42 -4.91 -6.22
N SER A 350 -3.51 -5.30 -4.94
CA SER A 350 -3.93 -6.64 -4.52
C SER A 350 -5.33 -7.00 -5.04
N ARG A 351 -6.26 -6.04 -5.02
CA ARG A 351 -7.65 -6.21 -5.49
C ARG A 351 -7.74 -6.31 -7.01
N LEU A 352 -6.93 -5.55 -7.74
CA LEU A 352 -6.88 -5.64 -9.20
C LEU A 352 -6.32 -7.00 -9.64
N ARG A 353 -5.25 -7.47 -8.98
CA ARG A 353 -4.67 -8.78 -9.24
C ARG A 353 -5.66 -9.91 -8.98
N GLU A 354 -6.39 -9.84 -7.86
CA GLU A 354 -7.45 -10.82 -7.56
C GLU A 354 -8.55 -10.81 -8.63
N TYR A 355 -8.95 -9.63 -9.13
CA TYR A 355 -9.93 -9.51 -10.21
C TYR A 355 -9.47 -10.20 -11.49
N ASP A 356 -8.23 -9.97 -11.91
CA ASP A 356 -7.67 -10.56 -13.12
C ASP A 356 -7.50 -12.09 -13.02
N ILE A 357 -7.05 -12.59 -11.86
CA ILE A 357 -6.93 -14.03 -11.59
C ILE A 357 -8.30 -14.71 -11.63
N ASN A 358 -9.31 -14.16 -10.94
CA ASN A 358 -10.65 -14.75 -10.88
C ASN A 358 -11.35 -14.80 -12.25
N ARG A 359 -10.96 -13.92 -13.18
CA ARG A 359 -11.48 -13.88 -14.55
C ARG A 359 -10.66 -14.69 -15.55
N GLY A 360 -9.56 -15.29 -15.13
CA GLY A 360 -8.66 -16.05 -16.01
C GLY A 360 -7.88 -15.16 -16.98
N TYR A 361 -7.74 -13.86 -16.70
CA TYR A 361 -6.89 -12.97 -17.50
C TYR A 361 -5.40 -13.18 -17.19
N ILE A 362 -5.10 -13.71 -16.00
CA ILE A 362 -3.75 -13.98 -15.53
C ILE A 362 -3.70 -15.38 -14.95
N ASP A 363 -2.70 -16.15 -15.35
CA ASP A 363 -2.41 -17.44 -14.76
C ASP A 363 -1.78 -17.24 -13.36
N PRO A 364 -2.38 -17.80 -12.29
CA PRO A 364 -1.84 -17.68 -10.93
C PRO A 364 -0.45 -18.34 -10.75
N SER A 365 -0.01 -19.19 -11.69
CA SER A 365 1.30 -19.83 -11.67
C SER A 365 2.46 -18.91 -12.11
N VAL A 366 2.16 -17.79 -12.78
CA VAL A 366 3.19 -16.82 -13.21
C VAL A 366 3.68 -16.01 -12.02
N GLN A 367 4.93 -16.23 -11.62
CA GLN A 367 5.62 -15.38 -10.66
C GLN A 367 6.12 -14.12 -11.37
N TYR A 368 5.45 -13.01 -11.11
CA TYR A 368 5.93 -11.68 -11.50
C TYR A 368 7.23 -11.36 -10.74
N GLY A 369 8.25 -10.91 -11.47
CA GLY A 369 9.56 -10.56 -10.92
C GLY A 369 9.56 -9.21 -10.21
N ASN A 370 10.70 -8.88 -9.58
CA ASN A 370 10.91 -7.59 -8.90
C ASN A 370 11.38 -6.48 -9.86
N THR A 371 11.60 -6.79 -11.14
CA THR A 371 12.03 -5.83 -12.16
C THR A 371 10.81 -5.13 -12.77
N TYR A 372 10.97 -3.87 -13.18
CA TYR A 372 9.90 -3.07 -13.80
C TYR A 372 9.21 -3.76 -14.98
N GLU A 373 9.96 -4.51 -15.81
CA GLU A 373 9.44 -5.22 -16.98
C GLU A 373 8.66 -6.49 -16.60
N ASP A 374 8.95 -7.07 -15.45
CA ASP A 374 8.37 -8.34 -14.97
C ASP A 374 7.23 -8.12 -13.97
N LYS A 375 6.83 -6.87 -13.71
CA LYS A 375 5.83 -6.54 -12.69
C LYS A 375 4.40 -6.58 -13.24
N TYR A 376 3.46 -7.04 -12.41
CA TYR A 376 2.04 -7.15 -12.76
C TYR A 376 1.47 -5.82 -13.28
N ARG A 377 0.90 -5.86 -14.49
CA ARG A 377 0.15 -4.77 -15.12
C ARG A 377 -1.34 -5.10 -15.18
N PRO A 378 -2.22 -4.28 -14.57
CA PRO A 378 -3.65 -4.56 -14.57
C PRO A 378 -4.32 -4.45 -15.93
N THR A 379 -5.32 -5.30 -16.19
CA THR A 379 -6.12 -5.19 -17.41
C THR A 379 -7.06 -3.97 -17.39
N VAL A 380 -7.42 -3.45 -18.56
CA VAL A 380 -8.42 -2.36 -18.69
C VAL A 380 -9.76 -2.74 -18.02
N HIS A 381 -10.11 -4.02 -18.03
CA HIS A 381 -11.32 -4.55 -17.40
C HIS A 381 -11.24 -4.48 -15.87
N ALA A 382 -10.11 -4.91 -15.28
CA ALA A 382 -9.87 -4.78 -13.84
C ALA A 382 -9.92 -3.33 -13.39
N ILE A 383 -9.28 -2.42 -14.14
CA ILE A 383 -9.26 -1.00 -13.79
C ILE A 383 -10.67 -0.40 -13.80
N ARG A 384 -11.44 -0.61 -14.87
CA ARG A 384 -12.81 -0.09 -14.97
C ARG A 384 -13.75 -0.71 -13.93
N GLY A 385 -13.51 -1.97 -13.57
CA GLY A 385 -14.29 -2.72 -12.60
C GLY A 385 -14.00 -2.31 -11.15
N CYS A 386 -12.73 -2.15 -10.78
CA CYS A 386 -12.30 -1.96 -9.39
C CYS A 386 -12.16 -0.49 -9.00
N LEU A 387 -11.66 0.38 -9.90
CA LEU A 387 -11.29 1.76 -9.55
C LEU A 387 -12.45 2.54 -8.91
N LYS A 388 -13.66 2.42 -9.45
CA LYS A 388 -14.85 3.11 -8.91
C LYS A 388 -15.19 2.66 -7.49
N TYR A 389 -15.08 1.36 -7.22
CA TYR A 389 -15.35 0.83 -5.89
C TYR A 389 -14.27 1.20 -4.89
N SER A 390 -12.99 1.14 -5.30
CA SER A 390 -11.87 1.54 -4.44
C SER A 390 -11.91 3.03 -4.10
N VAL A 391 -12.26 3.89 -5.05
CA VAL A 391 -12.44 5.34 -4.77
C VAL A 391 -13.66 5.57 -3.88
N LEU A 392 -14.79 4.90 -4.13
CA LEU A 392 -15.98 5.05 -3.28
C LEU A 392 -15.70 4.58 -1.84
N GLU A 393 -15.02 3.46 -1.68
CA GLU A 393 -14.65 2.91 -0.38
C GLU A 393 -13.65 3.80 0.37
N LEU A 394 -12.66 4.36 -0.33
CA LEU A 394 -11.77 5.38 0.21
C LEU A 394 -12.54 6.62 0.71
N VAL A 395 -13.42 7.17 -0.14
CA VAL A 395 -14.22 8.36 0.19
C VAL A 395 -15.06 8.09 1.42
N LEU A 396 -15.79 6.97 1.45
CA LEU A 396 -16.61 6.59 2.60
C LEU A 396 -15.76 6.39 3.86
N SER A 397 -14.60 5.76 3.75
CA SER A 397 -13.73 5.50 4.91
C SER A 397 -13.18 6.79 5.50
N LEU A 398 -12.66 7.71 4.67
CA LEU A 398 -12.11 8.98 5.12
C LEU A 398 -13.19 9.93 5.66
N PHE A 399 -14.34 10.05 5.01
CA PHE A 399 -15.43 10.91 5.50
C PHE A 399 -16.12 10.37 6.74
N THR A 400 -16.26 9.05 6.86
CA THR A 400 -17.01 8.46 7.98
C THR A 400 -16.14 8.27 9.21
N PHE A 401 -14.88 7.88 9.05
CA PHE A 401 -14.02 7.53 10.19
C PHE A 401 -12.97 8.60 10.48
N ALA A 402 -12.17 9.00 9.49
CA ALA A 402 -11.10 9.97 9.74
C ALA A 402 -11.65 11.36 10.10
N LEU A 403 -12.57 11.90 9.30
CA LEU A 403 -13.21 13.18 9.60
C LEU A 403 -13.99 13.11 10.92
N PHE A 404 -14.69 12.01 11.19
CA PHE A 404 -15.41 11.85 12.46
C PHE A 404 -14.45 11.93 13.64
N VAL A 405 -13.38 11.12 13.64
CA VAL A 405 -12.43 11.09 14.77
C VAL A 405 -11.74 12.44 14.96
N ASN A 406 -11.22 13.05 13.89
CA ASN A 406 -10.51 14.33 13.99
C ASN A 406 -11.44 15.45 14.48
N SER A 407 -12.68 15.50 13.96
CA SER A 407 -13.69 16.42 14.46
C SER A 407 -14.09 16.12 15.91
N SER A 408 -14.23 14.85 16.29
CA SER A 408 -14.54 14.44 17.67
C SER A 408 -13.46 14.92 18.63
N ILE A 409 -12.18 14.73 18.29
CA ILE A 409 -11.05 15.17 19.12
C ILE A 409 -11.12 16.68 19.34
N LEU A 410 -11.26 17.45 18.27
CA LEU A 410 -11.33 18.90 18.35
C LEU A 410 -12.56 19.37 19.15
N ILE A 411 -13.73 18.75 18.95
CA ILE A 411 -14.95 19.08 19.72
C ILE A 411 -14.76 18.76 21.20
N VAL A 412 -14.21 17.58 21.52
CA VAL A 412 -13.95 17.16 22.90
C VAL A 412 -12.95 18.11 23.56
N ALA A 413 -11.88 18.47 22.88
CA ALA A 413 -10.90 19.44 23.35
C ALA A 413 -11.53 20.82 23.54
N GLY A 414 -12.24 21.34 22.54
CA GLY A 414 -12.87 22.64 22.58
C GLY A 414 -13.99 22.76 23.62
N ALA A 415 -14.71 21.67 23.93
CA ALA A 415 -15.72 21.66 24.98
C ALA A 415 -15.10 21.55 26.39
N SER A 416 -13.95 20.88 26.52
CA SER A 416 -13.32 20.61 27.83
C SER A 416 -12.27 21.65 28.22
N LEU A 417 -11.63 22.33 27.24
CA LEU A 417 -10.51 23.27 27.45
C LEU A 417 -10.89 24.75 27.18
N SER A 418 -12.14 25.07 26.82
CA SER A 418 -12.52 26.46 26.52
C SER A 418 -12.53 27.32 27.80
N GLY A 419 -11.39 27.91 28.13
CA GLY A 419 -11.17 28.78 29.29
C GLY A 419 -9.89 28.52 30.09
N SER A 420 -9.20 27.38 29.86
CA SER A 420 -7.91 27.07 30.49
C SER A 420 -6.72 27.71 29.76
N GLU A 421 -5.61 27.93 30.46
CA GLU A 421 -4.37 28.47 29.86
C GLU A 421 -3.89 27.57 28.72
N ALA A 422 -3.44 28.18 27.61
CA ALA A 422 -3.00 27.49 26.41
C ALA A 422 -1.79 26.54 26.63
N SER A 423 -1.12 26.62 27.78
CA SER A 423 -0.01 25.75 28.18
C SER A 423 -0.45 24.31 28.49
N ASP A 424 -1.72 24.07 28.84
CA ASP A 424 -2.27 22.73 29.11
C ASP A 424 -2.91 22.08 27.87
N ALA A 425 -2.73 22.66 26.68
CA ALA A 425 -3.29 22.15 25.42
C ALA A 425 -2.48 20.96 24.85
N ASP A 426 -2.16 19.99 25.70
CA ASP A 426 -1.46 18.77 25.35
C ASP A 426 -2.27 17.50 25.68
N LEU A 427 -1.70 16.36 25.30
CA LEU A 427 -2.35 15.06 25.43
C LEU A 427 -2.53 14.63 26.90
N PHE A 428 -1.71 15.14 27.81
CA PHE A 428 -1.85 14.90 29.25
C PHE A 428 -2.94 15.79 29.85
N GLY A 429 -2.99 17.05 29.45
CA GLY A 429 -3.97 18.04 29.87
C GLY A 429 -5.38 17.62 29.49
N ILE A 430 -5.60 17.20 28.23
CA ILE A 430 -6.93 16.72 27.83
C ILE A 430 -7.35 15.46 28.59
N HIS A 431 -6.45 14.51 28.84
CA HIS A 431 -6.76 13.33 29.64
C HIS A 431 -7.16 13.73 31.06
N ARG A 432 -6.38 14.60 31.71
CA ARG A 432 -6.66 15.09 33.06
C ARG A 432 -8.02 15.78 33.11
N LEU A 433 -8.29 16.67 32.16
CA LEU A 433 -9.55 17.41 32.11
C LEU A 433 -10.74 16.49 31.86
N LEU A 434 -10.62 15.49 30.98
CA LEU A 434 -11.66 14.49 30.78
C LEU A 434 -11.90 13.66 32.05
N SER A 435 -10.85 13.29 32.76
CA SER A 435 -10.96 12.56 34.03
C SER A 435 -11.62 13.37 35.14
N GLU A 436 -11.33 14.67 35.23
CA GLU A 436 -11.80 15.56 36.30
C GLU A 436 -13.20 16.14 36.04
N THR A 437 -13.49 16.55 34.79
CA THR A 437 -14.74 17.25 34.46
C THR A 437 -15.87 16.32 34.05
N ILE A 438 -15.55 15.20 33.38
CA ILE A 438 -16.55 14.25 32.89
C ILE A 438 -16.62 13.02 33.80
N SER A 439 -15.55 12.21 33.81
CA SER A 439 -15.42 11.04 34.69
C SER A 439 -14.04 10.38 34.52
N PRO A 440 -13.52 9.67 35.53
CA PRO A 440 -12.30 8.88 35.39
C PRO A 440 -12.38 7.88 34.21
N ALA A 441 -13.56 7.31 33.97
CA ALA A 441 -13.80 6.41 32.85
C ALA A 441 -13.56 7.09 31.48
N ALA A 442 -13.95 8.36 31.31
CA ALA A 442 -13.71 9.11 30.07
C ALA A 442 -12.21 9.26 29.75
N GLY A 443 -11.39 9.56 30.77
CA GLY A 443 -9.92 9.59 30.62
C GLY A 443 -9.35 8.23 30.22
N THR A 444 -9.79 7.14 30.86
CA THR A 444 -9.34 5.78 30.47
C THR A 444 -9.72 5.42 29.04
N VAL A 445 -10.93 5.78 28.60
CA VAL A 445 -11.39 5.57 27.22
C VAL A 445 -10.53 6.36 26.23
N PHE A 446 -10.12 7.59 26.58
CA PHE A 446 -9.21 8.39 25.78
C PHE A 446 -7.83 7.75 25.64
N ALA A 447 -7.25 7.30 26.76
CA ALA A 447 -5.94 6.66 26.73
C ALA A 447 -5.96 5.32 25.97
N ILE A 448 -7.04 4.54 26.04
CA ILE A 448 -7.23 3.34 25.21
C ILE A 448 -7.31 3.71 23.72
N ALA A 449 -8.09 4.74 23.35
CA ALA A 449 -8.20 5.20 21.97
C ALA A 449 -6.84 5.61 21.40
N LEU A 450 -6.06 6.36 22.19
CA LEU A 450 -4.72 6.78 21.84
C LEU A 450 -3.76 5.60 21.64
N LEU A 451 -3.83 4.58 22.50
CA LEU A 451 -3.01 3.37 22.36
C LEU A 451 -3.38 2.58 21.09
N LEU A 452 -4.68 2.39 20.84
CA LEU A 452 -5.16 1.70 19.63
C LEU A 452 -4.76 2.44 18.35
N SER A 453 -4.85 3.78 18.37
CA SER A 453 -4.40 4.67 17.31
C SER A 453 -2.90 4.48 17.03
N GLY A 454 -2.04 4.54 18.06
CA GLY A 454 -0.59 4.32 17.93
C GLY A 454 -0.24 2.96 17.32
N ILE A 455 -0.84 1.88 17.84
CA ILE A 455 -0.64 0.51 17.31
C ILE A 455 -1.03 0.45 15.83
N SER A 456 -2.16 1.04 15.45
CA SER A 456 -2.65 1.03 14.07
C SER A 456 -1.81 1.85 13.11
N ALA A 457 -1.32 3.02 13.53
CA ALA A 457 -0.45 3.89 12.73
C ALA A 457 0.91 3.23 12.47
N GLY A 458 1.44 2.49 13.44
CA GLY A 458 2.72 1.80 13.27
C GLY A 458 2.74 0.68 12.24
N ILE A 459 1.62 -0.02 12.13
CA ILE A 459 1.40 -0.99 11.07
C ILE A 459 1.48 -0.31 9.70
N VAL A 460 0.76 0.81 9.53
CA VAL A 460 0.71 1.55 8.26
C VAL A 460 2.07 2.15 7.92
N CYS A 461 2.76 2.72 8.90
CA CYS A 461 4.11 3.27 8.78
C CYS A 461 5.10 2.21 8.27
N THR A 462 5.01 0.97 8.79
CA THR A 462 5.83 -0.16 8.33
C THR A 462 5.59 -0.47 6.86
N ILE A 463 4.32 -0.58 6.44
CA ILE A 463 3.94 -0.93 5.07
C ILE A 463 4.34 0.18 4.10
N ALA A 464 4.01 1.43 4.42
CA ALA A 464 4.36 2.60 3.62
C ALA A 464 5.88 2.71 3.48
N GLY A 465 6.58 2.47 4.58
CA GLY A 465 8.01 2.26 4.60
C GLY A 465 8.40 1.27 3.52
N GLN A 466 8.01 0.00 3.65
CA GLN A 466 8.40 -1.08 2.72
C GLN A 466 8.23 -0.68 1.26
N MET A 467 7.09 -0.11 0.91
CA MET A 467 6.81 0.39 -0.43
C MET A 467 7.82 1.44 -0.91
N VAL A 468 8.24 2.37 -0.05
CA VAL A 468 9.25 3.39 -0.38
C VAL A 468 10.63 2.80 -0.63
N SER A 469 11.16 1.96 0.28
CA SER A 469 12.51 1.40 0.09
C SER A 469 12.58 0.36 -1.04
N GLU A 470 11.59 -0.53 -1.15
CA GLU A 470 11.54 -1.49 -2.24
C GLU A 470 11.32 -0.76 -3.57
N GLY A 471 10.41 0.22 -3.60
CA GLY A 471 10.06 0.93 -4.81
C GLY A 471 11.15 1.89 -5.32
N MET A 472 11.80 2.65 -4.43
CA MET A 472 12.83 3.63 -4.83
C MET A 472 14.23 3.02 -4.88
N LEU A 473 14.60 2.13 -3.95
CA LEU A 473 15.96 1.56 -3.86
C LEU A 473 16.07 0.13 -4.38
N ASN A 474 14.98 -0.61 -4.63
CA ASN A 474 14.99 -2.07 -4.85
C ASN A 474 15.70 -2.81 -3.70
N TRP A 475 15.60 -2.28 -2.49
CA TRP A 475 16.25 -2.88 -1.34
C TRP A 475 15.33 -3.92 -0.70
N SER A 476 15.71 -5.20 -0.79
CA SER A 476 14.96 -6.31 -0.21
C SER A 476 15.39 -6.55 1.24
N VAL A 477 14.81 -5.80 2.17
CA VAL A 477 14.97 -6.03 3.62
C VAL A 477 13.71 -6.68 4.16
N ALA A 478 13.86 -7.66 5.04
CA ALA A 478 12.71 -8.24 5.72
C ALA A 478 11.95 -7.14 6.50
N PRO A 479 10.61 -7.11 6.44
CA PRO A 479 9.78 -6.08 7.10
C PRO A 479 10.17 -5.85 8.56
N TRP A 480 10.45 -6.96 9.27
CA TRP A 480 10.73 -6.92 10.70
C TRP A 480 12.05 -6.23 11.00
N LEU A 481 13.08 -6.52 10.22
CA LEU A 481 14.41 -5.94 10.41
C LEU A 481 14.35 -4.45 10.09
N ARG A 482 13.65 -4.09 9.02
CA ARG A 482 13.49 -2.69 8.68
C ARG A 482 12.75 -1.92 9.75
N ARG A 483 11.59 -2.42 10.19
CA ARG A 483 10.82 -1.74 11.20
C ARG A 483 11.59 -1.65 12.51
N LEU A 484 12.40 -2.64 12.87
CA LEU A 484 13.33 -2.53 14.00
C LEU A 484 14.35 -1.40 13.80
N ILE A 485 14.93 -1.25 12.60
CA ILE A 485 15.87 -0.17 12.27
C ILE A 485 15.18 1.20 12.36
N THR A 486 14.06 1.41 11.68
CA THR A 486 13.35 2.70 11.69
C THR A 486 12.86 3.06 13.09
N ARG A 487 12.37 2.06 13.84
CA ARG A 487 11.93 2.21 15.23
C ARG A 487 13.07 2.53 16.19
N SER A 488 14.24 1.94 15.97
CA SER A 488 15.43 2.29 16.75
C SER A 488 15.85 3.74 16.50
N ILE A 489 15.81 4.19 15.24
CA ILE A 489 16.13 5.57 14.87
C ILE A 489 15.14 6.58 15.47
N SER A 490 13.84 6.24 15.55
CA SER A 490 12.81 7.13 16.13
C SER A 490 12.76 7.11 17.66
N ILE A 491 13.04 5.96 18.29
CA ILE A 491 12.99 5.81 19.76
C ILE A 491 14.16 6.49 20.45
N ILE A 492 15.38 6.40 19.91
CA ILE A 492 16.57 7.01 20.52
C ILE A 492 16.35 8.50 20.86
N PRO A 493 15.93 9.38 19.92
CA PRO A 493 15.68 10.78 20.25
C PRO A 493 14.50 10.94 21.22
N SER A 494 13.45 10.13 21.08
CA SER A 494 12.27 10.18 21.97
C SER A 494 12.64 9.85 23.43
N VAL A 495 13.48 8.83 23.64
CA VAL A 495 13.98 8.42 24.96
C VAL A 495 14.89 9.48 25.55
N ILE A 496 15.80 10.06 24.76
CA ILE A 496 16.69 11.13 25.21
C ILE A 496 15.87 12.34 25.66
N ILE A 497 14.88 12.77 24.87
CA ILE A 497 14.00 13.89 25.20
C ILE A 497 13.16 13.58 26.44
N ALA A 498 12.59 12.37 26.54
CA ALA A 498 11.83 11.95 27.70
C ALA A 498 12.67 11.91 28.99
N ALA A 499 13.94 11.51 28.90
CA ALA A 499 14.84 11.45 30.06
C ALA A 499 15.38 12.83 30.46
N ALA A 500 15.65 13.72 29.49
CA ALA A 500 16.26 15.03 29.75
C ALA A 500 15.24 16.12 30.10
N VAL A 501 14.08 16.13 29.43
CA VAL A 501 13.09 17.23 29.51
C VAL A 501 11.75 16.73 30.09
N GLY A 502 11.40 15.46 29.89
CA GLY A 502 10.14 14.90 30.39
C GLY A 502 8.95 15.19 29.48
N LYS A 503 7.78 15.46 30.08
CA LYS A 503 6.48 15.57 29.38
C LYS A 503 6.47 16.67 28.33
N GLU A 504 6.90 17.87 28.69
CA GLU A 504 6.89 19.05 27.82
C GLU A 504 7.75 18.84 26.57
N GLY A 505 8.96 18.29 26.74
CA GLY A 505 9.85 17.99 25.62
C GLY A 505 9.27 16.94 24.68
N LEU A 506 8.58 15.93 25.21
CA LEU A 506 7.95 14.88 24.42
C LEU A 506 6.78 15.43 23.58
N ASN A 507 5.98 16.33 24.17
CA ASN A 507 4.92 17.02 23.44
C ASN A 507 5.49 17.94 22.35
N ALA A 508 6.55 18.70 22.65
CA ALA A 508 7.24 19.52 21.64
C ALA A 508 7.80 18.66 20.49
N ALA A 509 8.34 17.48 20.78
CA ALA A 509 8.79 16.53 19.76
C ALA A 509 7.65 16.02 18.89
N LEU A 510 6.47 15.77 19.49
CA LEU A 510 5.25 15.38 18.78
C LEU A 510 4.74 16.46 17.82
N THR A 511 4.74 17.74 18.24
CA THR A 511 4.36 18.86 17.37
C THR A 511 5.40 19.09 16.27
N ALA A 512 6.69 19.03 16.62
CA ALA A 512 7.79 19.22 15.66
C ALA A 512 7.76 18.17 14.54
N SER A 513 7.40 16.92 14.84
CA SER A 513 7.28 15.87 13.82
C SER A 513 6.19 16.18 12.79
N GLN A 514 5.10 16.85 13.18
CA GLN A 514 4.05 17.29 12.26
C GLN A 514 4.54 18.39 11.31
N VAL A 515 5.34 19.33 11.82
CA VAL A 515 5.97 20.36 11.00
C VAL A 515 6.89 19.73 9.95
N VAL A 516 7.68 18.72 10.33
CA VAL A 516 8.51 17.96 9.40
C VAL A 516 7.64 17.27 8.34
N LEU A 517 6.56 16.60 8.73
CA LEU A 517 5.63 15.95 7.79
C LEU A 517 5.07 16.93 6.76
N SER A 518 4.58 18.08 7.24
CA SER A 518 4.02 19.13 6.40
C SER A 518 5.07 19.60 5.38
N ALA A 519 6.30 19.88 5.83
CA ALA A 519 7.38 20.34 4.97
C ALA A 519 7.75 19.35 3.85
N MET A 520 7.58 18.04 4.07
CA MET A 520 7.88 17.01 3.06
C MET A 520 6.74 16.79 2.05
N LEU A 521 5.51 17.17 2.40
CA LEU A 521 4.31 16.90 1.61
C LEU A 521 4.35 17.45 0.17
N PRO A 522 4.81 18.70 -0.10
CA PRO A 522 4.91 19.22 -1.46
C PRO A 522 5.79 18.35 -2.38
N PHE A 523 6.87 17.78 -1.83
CA PHE A 523 7.82 16.98 -2.60
C PHE A 523 7.27 15.61 -2.97
N VAL A 524 6.44 15.01 -2.10
CA VAL A 524 5.82 13.71 -2.36
C VAL A 524 4.57 13.83 -3.24
N SER A 525 3.79 14.90 -3.07
CA SER A 525 2.57 15.14 -3.87
C SER A 525 2.85 15.65 -5.29
N ALA A 526 3.98 16.31 -5.55
CA ALA A 526 4.34 16.78 -6.89
C ALA A 526 4.48 15.64 -7.93
N PRO A 527 5.28 14.57 -7.69
CA PRO A 527 5.36 13.42 -8.60
C PRO A 527 4.01 12.76 -8.87
N LEU A 528 3.15 12.66 -7.86
CA LEU A 528 1.81 12.09 -8.00
C LEU A 528 0.97 12.85 -9.03
N ILE A 529 0.90 14.19 -8.91
CA ILE A 529 0.14 15.03 -9.84
C ILE A 529 0.78 14.97 -11.23
N TYR A 530 2.11 15.03 -11.30
CA TYR A 530 2.86 14.96 -12.56
C TYR A 530 2.58 13.67 -13.35
N PHE A 531 2.62 12.50 -12.68
CA PHE A 531 2.38 11.22 -13.33
C PHE A 531 0.93 11.07 -13.76
N THR A 532 -0.03 11.44 -12.91
CA THR A 532 -1.46 11.28 -13.20
C THR A 532 -1.98 12.23 -14.29
N SER A 533 -1.28 13.32 -14.57
CA SER A 533 -1.63 14.29 -15.62
C SER A 533 -1.04 14.00 -17.00
N ARG A 534 -0.07 13.09 -17.14
CA ARG A 534 0.58 12.78 -18.43
C ARG A 534 0.06 11.50 -19.05
N SER A 535 -0.36 11.55 -20.32
CA SER A 535 -0.81 10.37 -21.08
C SER A 535 0.28 9.32 -21.20
N ARG A 536 1.55 9.72 -21.29
CA ARG A 536 2.70 8.81 -21.40
C ARG A 536 2.73 7.75 -20.30
N TYR A 537 2.35 8.09 -19.07
CA TYR A 537 2.37 7.17 -17.94
C TYR A 537 1.00 6.54 -17.68
N MET A 538 -0.08 7.27 -17.95
CA MET A 538 -1.46 6.84 -17.71
C MET A 538 -2.08 6.15 -18.92
N THR A 539 -1.32 5.37 -19.69
CA THR A 539 -1.83 4.61 -20.85
C THR A 539 -1.74 3.12 -20.57
N VAL A 540 -2.86 2.42 -20.71
CA VAL A 540 -2.95 0.97 -20.53
C VAL A 540 -2.93 0.32 -21.91
N GLU A 541 -2.06 -0.68 -22.10
CA GLU A 541 -2.02 -1.46 -23.33
C GLU A 541 -3.32 -2.28 -23.47
N ALA A 542 -4.04 -2.10 -24.57
CA ALA A 542 -5.24 -2.88 -24.87
C ALA A 542 -4.84 -4.18 -25.60
N GLY A 543 -4.17 -5.07 -24.89
CA GLY A 543 -3.83 -6.41 -25.37
C GLY A 543 -4.05 -7.43 -24.27
N LEU A 544 -4.76 -8.53 -24.58
CA LEU A 544 -4.74 -9.72 -23.74
C LEU A 544 -3.31 -10.27 -23.82
N MET A 545 -2.58 -10.29 -22.70
CA MET A 545 -1.31 -11.01 -22.60
C MET A 545 -1.58 -12.52 -22.54
N THR A 546 -2.19 -13.07 -23.59
CA THR A 546 -2.20 -14.52 -23.82
C THR A 546 -0.88 -14.87 -24.49
N GLY A 547 -0.09 -15.72 -23.85
CA GLY A 547 1.29 -16.06 -24.23
C GLY A 547 1.47 -16.84 -25.53
N ASN A 548 0.83 -16.45 -26.63
CA ASN A 548 1.16 -16.92 -27.96
C ASN A 548 1.26 -15.72 -28.92
N SER A 549 2.48 -15.52 -29.44
CA SER A 549 2.81 -14.84 -30.69
C SER A 549 1.82 -13.76 -31.15
N ASN A 550 2.11 -12.50 -30.81
CA ASN A 550 1.52 -11.40 -31.58
C ASN A 550 1.91 -11.59 -33.06
N PRO A 551 0.95 -11.67 -34.00
CA PRO A 551 1.28 -11.54 -35.41
C PRO A 551 1.91 -10.15 -35.61
N GLU A 552 3.06 -10.11 -36.25
CA GLU A 552 3.82 -8.89 -36.50
C GLU A 552 2.93 -7.81 -37.13
N GLY A 553 2.82 -6.64 -36.48
CA GLY A 553 2.31 -5.42 -37.12
C GLY A 553 0.97 -4.84 -36.63
N GLN A 554 0.33 -5.36 -35.59
CA GLN A 554 -0.86 -4.71 -35.02
C GLN A 554 -0.47 -3.70 -33.92
N GLU A 555 -0.60 -2.40 -34.19
CA GLU A 555 -0.48 -1.35 -33.17
C GLU A 555 -1.49 -1.62 -32.05
N VAL A 556 -0.98 -2.04 -30.87
CA VAL A 556 -1.80 -2.18 -29.67
C VAL A 556 -2.33 -0.80 -29.30
N LYS A 557 -3.61 -0.52 -29.59
CA LYS A 557 -4.26 0.75 -29.27
C LYS A 557 -4.32 0.97 -27.76
N GLY A 558 -3.34 1.67 -27.20
CA GLY A 558 -3.33 2.03 -25.78
C GLY A 558 -4.53 2.90 -25.40
N VAL A 559 -5.18 2.58 -24.28
CA VAL A 559 -6.27 3.39 -23.72
C VAL A 559 -5.68 4.35 -22.70
N SER A 560 -5.65 5.65 -23.05
CA SER A 560 -5.23 6.70 -22.11
C SER A 560 -6.30 6.92 -21.03
N MET A 561 -5.89 6.77 -19.78
CA MET A 561 -6.66 7.03 -18.56
C MET A 561 -6.15 8.27 -17.79
N LYS A 562 -5.48 9.21 -18.48
CA LYS A 562 -5.01 10.48 -17.89
C LYS A 562 -6.12 11.25 -17.16
N ASN A 563 -5.74 12.12 -16.23
CA ASN A 563 -6.70 13.01 -15.59
C ASN A 563 -7.34 13.97 -16.60
N ASN A 564 -8.61 14.31 -16.34
CA ASN A 564 -9.25 15.40 -17.05
C ASN A 564 -8.50 16.71 -16.73
N TRP A 565 -8.58 17.68 -17.63
CA TRP A 565 -7.94 18.98 -17.49
C TRP A 565 -8.37 19.67 -16.17
N LEU A 566 -9.66 19.56 -15.80
CA LEU A 566 -10.19 20.14 -14.56
C LEU A 566 -9.55 19.52 -13.32
N VAL A 567 -9.42 18.20 -13.29
CA VAL A 567 -8.78 17.47 -12.18
C VAL A 567 -7.29 17.82 -12.10
N THR A 568 -6.63 18.02 -13.24
CA THR A 568 -5.23 18.44 -13.29
C THR A 568 -5.06 19.86 -12.73
N ILE A 569 -5.89 20.81 -13.15
CA ILE A 569 -5.86 22.18 -12.62
C ILE A 569 -6.13 22.18 -11.12
N LEU A 570 -7.17 21.47 -10.68
CA LEU A 570 -7.50 21.37 -9.26
C LEU A 570 -6.33 20.78 -8.47
N GLY A 571 -5.69 19.73 -8.98
CA GLY A 571 -4.52 19.14 -8.34
C GLY A 571 -3.34 20.10 -8.24
N VAL A 572 -3.06 20.87 -9.29
CA VAL A 572 -2.02 21.90 -9.28
C VAL A 572 -2.35 23.02 -8.30
N LEU A 573 -3.61 23.50 -8.25
CA LEU A 573 -4.05 24.52 -7.30
C LEU A 573 -3.91 24.05 -5.85
N ILE A 574 -4.33 22.81 -5.56
CA ILE A 574 -4.16 22.18 -4.25
C ILE A 574 -2.67 22.11 -3.89
N TRP A 575 -1.82 21.66 -4.82
CA TRP A 575 -0.38 21.60 -4.58
C TRP A 575 0.25 22.96 -4.32
N ILE A 576 -0.14 24.00 -5.06
CA ILE A 576 0.31 25.38 -4.82
C ILE A 576 -0.14 25.83 -3.43
N ALA A 577 -1.41 25.61 -3.05
CA ALA A 577 -1.92 25.98 -1.74
C ALA A 577 -1.16 25.28 -0.61
N ILE A 578 -0.94 23.97 -0.72
CA ILE A 578 -0.14 23.19 0.24
C ILE A 578 1.29 23.74 0.32
N THR A 579 1.90 24.08 -0.81
CA THR A 579 3.28 24.60 -0.86
C THR A 579 3.37 25.97 -0.19
N VAL A 580 2.43 26.87 -0.47
CA VAL A 580 2.38 28.22 0.12
C VAL A 580 2.16 28.13 1.64
N LEU A 581 1.23 27.29 2.09
CA LEU A 581 0.98 27.07 3.51
C LEU A 581 2.20 26.47 4.22
N ASN A 582 2.92 25.56 3.57
CA ASN A 582 4.16 25.01 4.11
C ASN A 582 5.29 26.03 4.22
N ILE A 583 5.45 26.89 3.21
CA ILE A 583 6.41 27.98 3.27
C ILE A 583 6.04 28.94 4.42
N ALA A 584 4.76 29.28 4.55
CA ALA A 584 4.28 30.12 5.66
C ALA A 584 4.55 29.48 7.02
N LEU A 585 4.26 28.19 7.18
CA LEU A 585 4.54 27.42 8.39
C LEU A 585 6.03 27.45 8.77
N LEU A 586 6.92 27.17 7.81
CA LEU A 586 8.36 27.20 8.04
C LEU A 586 8.87 28.59 8.43
N VAL A 587 8.31 29.65 7.83
CA VAL A 587 8.63 31.03 8.21
C VAL A 587 8.13 31.34 9.61
N LEU A 588 6.90 30.96 9.95
CA LEU A 588 6.33 31.19 11.29
C LEU A 588 7.14 30.47 12.38
N VAL A 589 7.52 29.22 12.13
CA VAL A 589 8.40 28.43 13.01
C VAL A 589 9.78 29.10 13.13
N GLY A 590 10.36 29.51 12.01
CA GLY A 590 11.66 30.20 11.99
C GLY A 590 11.64 31.56 12.71
N MET A 591 10.49 32.21 12.80
CA MET A 591 10.29 33.45 13.55
C MET A 591 9.99 33.24 15.04
N GLY A 592 9.93 32.00 15.53
CA GLY A 592 9.60 31.68 16.92
C GLY A 592 8.14 32.00 17.29
N LYS A 593 7.24 32.03 16.31
CA LYS A 593 5.79 32.25 16.50
C LYS A 593 5.00 30.92 16.54
N ALA A 594 5.70 29.81 16.72
CA ALA A 594 5.15 28.46 16.77
C ALA A 594 4.80 28.05 18.20
#